data_AF-X6N8H1-F1
#
_entry.id   AF-X6N8H1-F1
#
_cell.length_a   1.000
_cell.length_b   1.000
_cell.length_c   1.000
_cell.angle_alpha   90.00
_cell.angle_beta   90.00
_cell.angle_gamma   90.00
#
_symmetry.space_group_name_H-M   'P 1'
#
loop_
_entity.id
_entity.type
_entity.pdbx_description
1 polymer ?
#
loop_
_entity_poly.entity_id
_entity_poly.type
_entity_poly.pdbx_seq_one_letter_code
_entity_poly.pdbx_strand_id
1 'polypeptide(L)'
;MWEVALKLRKEGLDEYATKFVEKKIDGSVFLFDITDEVLLTEIGIKKIHLSKFRRLVDDLKRKCLFKWESQVIEMATFIPICQLQVENINTTCDMSDEDERLIVQIEQLKEQKQFMEERFRNEISHFQTKLDLAHDMIEQAKKD
;
A
#
# COMPACT_ATOMS: atom_id res chain seq x y z
N MET A 1 -4.00 9.44 -12.68
CA MET A 1 -5.01 10.00 -13.62
C MET A 1 -4.44 10.30 -15.01
N TRP A 2 -3.30 10.99 -15.13
CA TRP A 2 -2.67 11.26 -16.44
C TRP A 2 -2.11 10.01 -17.16
N GLU A 3 -1.83 8.94 -16.43
CA GLU A 3 -1.22 7.71 -16.94
C GLU A 3 -2.10 7.00 -17.98
N VAL A 4 -3.42 6.96 -17.76
CA VAL A 4 -4.39 6.36 -18.69
C VAL A 4 -4.37 7.13 -20.01
N ALA A 5 -4.44 8.46 -19.94
CA ALA A 5 -4.37 9.33 -21.12
C ALA A 5 -3.05 9.17 -21.89
N LEU A 6 -1.92 9.07 -21.18
CA LEU A 6 -0.62 8.82 -21.80
C LEU A 6 -0.59 7.45 -22.49
N LYS A 7 -1.16 6.41 -21.85
CA LYS A 7 -1.24 5.08 -22.42
C LYS A 7 -2.09 5.07 -23.68
N LEU A 8 -3.25 5.70 -23.67
CA LEU A 8 -4.10 5.85 -24.87
C LEU A 8 -3.37 6.54 -26.01
N ARG A 9 -2.63 7.61 -25.73
CA ARG A 9 -1.81 8.29 -26.74
C ARG A 9 -0.75 7.36 -27.35
N LYS A 10 -0.07 6.54 -26.53
CA LYS A 10 0.91 5.55 -27.01
C LYS A 10 0.29 4.47 -27.90
N GLU A 11 -0.97 4.14 -27.68
CA GLU A 11 -1.72 3.18 -28.49
C GLU A 11 -2.39 3.81 -29.72
N GLY A 12 -2.17 5.10 -30.00
CA GLY A 12 -2.80 5.81 -31.12
C GLY A 12 -4.30 6.03 -30.92
N LEU A 13 -4.72 6.26 -29.68
CA LEU A 13 -6.09 6.58 -29.26
C LEU A 13 -6.13 7.97 -28.60
N ASP A 14 -5.32 8.90 -29.11
CA ASP A 14 -5.13 10.24 -28.56
C ASP A 14 -6.43 11.06 -28.57
N GLU A 15 -7.28 10.87 -29.59
CA GLU A 15 -8.58 11.54 -29.73
C GLU A 15 -9.51 11.31 -28.51
N TYR A 16 -9.29 10.22 -27.76
CA TYR A 16 -10.07 9.90 -26.56
C TYR A 16 -9.39 10.34 -25.27
N ALA A 17 -8.07 10.57 -25.29
CA ALA A 17 -7.26 10.79 -24.09
C ALA A 17 -7.79 11.95 -23.22
N THR A 18 -8.19 13.06 -23.85
CA THR A 18 -8.75 14.23 -23.15
C THR A 18 -10.02 13.88 -22.38
N LYS A 19 -10.92 13.08 -22.98
CA LYS A 19 -12.18 12.69 -22.35
C LYS A 19 -11.97 11.85 -21.09
N PHE A 20 -10.96 10.97 -21.11
CA PHE A 20 -10.59 10.19 -19.93
C PHE A 20 -10.05 11.07 -18.79
N VAL A 21 -9.32 12.15 -19.12
CA VAL A 21 -8.86 13.13 -18.12
C VAL A 21 -10.03 13.94 -17.56
N GLU A 22 -10.91 14.44 -18.42
CA GLU A 22 -12.09 15.23 -18.03
C GLU A 22 -13.03 14.44 -17.11
N LYS A 23 -13.25 13.16 -17.43
CA LYS A 23 -14.05 12.23 -16.63
C LYS A 23 -13.32 11.70 -15.39
N LYS A 24 -12.08 12.14 -15.16
CA LYS A 24 -11.23 11.74 -14.02
C LYS A 24 -11.04 10.24 -13.90
N ILE A 25 -10.97 9.54 -15.04
CA ILE A 25 -10.78 8.09 -15.06
C ILE A 25 -9.31 7.79 -14.73
N ASP A 26 -9.11 7.05 -13.65
CA ASP A 26 -7.80 6.54 -13.25
C ASP A 26 -7.57 5.10 -13.71
N GLY A 27 -6.40 4.55 -13.38
CA GLY A 27 -6.04 3.19 -13.80
C GLY A 27 -6.91 2.10 -13.20
N SER A 28 -7.45 2.30 -11.99
CA SER A 28 -8.32 1.31 -11.35
C SER A 28 -9.68 1.25 -12.04
N VAL A 29 -10.31 2.41 -12.23
CA VAL A 29 -11.58 2.54 -12.95
C VAL A 29 -11.42 2.04 -14.38
N PHE A 30 -10.33 2.43 -15.05
CA PHE A 30 -10.06 2.01 -16.43
C PHE A 30 -9.97 0.50 -16.62
N LEU A 31 -9.42 -0.22 -15.63
CA LEU A 31 -9.22 -1.65 -15.73
C LEU A 31 -10.44 -2.44 -15.25
N PHE A 32 -11.10 -2.02 -14.18
CA PHE A 32 -12.07 -2.86 -13.47
C PHE A 32 -13.52 -2.41 -13.63
N ASP A 33 -13.77 -1.10 -13.77
CA ASP A 33 -15.13 -0.55 -13.68
C ASP A 33 -15.69 -0.09 -15.03
N ILE A 34 -14.84 0.05 -16.05
CA ILE A 34 -15.28 0.45 -17.39
C ILE A 34 -15.91 -0.71 -18.14
N THR A 35 -17.15 -0.48 -18.58
CA THR A 35 -17.87 -1.35 -19.52
C THR A 35 -17.94 -0.74 -20.91
N ASP A 36 -18.20 -1.57 -21.92
CA ASP A 36 -18.43 -1.13 -23.30
C ASP A 36 -19.55 -0.09 -23.43
N GLU A 37 -20.59 -0.21 -22.60
CA GLU A 37 -21.70 0.73 -22.58
C GLU A 37 -21.22 2.11 -22.16
N VAL A 38 -20.47 2.22 -21.06
CA VAL A 38 -19.87 3.47 -20.58
C VAL A 38 -18.92 4.07 -21.62
N LEU A 39 -18.13 3.25 -22.30
CA LEU A 39 -17.23 3.71 -23.37
C LEU A 39 -18.02 4.34 -24.53
N LEU A 40 -19.14 3.75 -24.91
CA LEU A 40 -19.97 4.24 -26.02
C LEU A 40 -20.76 5.48 -25.64
N THR A 41 -21.43 5.47 -24.48
CA THR A 41 -22.42 6.48 -24.09
C THR A 41 -21.76 7.66 -23.39
N GLU A 42 -20.95 7.41 -22.36
CA GLU A 42 -20.41 8.47 -21.51
C GLU A 42 -19.11 9.06 -22.03
N ILE A 43 -18.26 8.22 -22.62
CA ILE A 43 -16.98 8.64 -23.20
C ILE A 43 -17.15 8.95 -24.70
N GLY A 44 -18.16 8.38 -25.37
CA GLY A 44 -18.38 8.65 -26.79
C GLY A 44 -17.26 8.07 -27.66
N ILE A 45 -16.86 6.84 -27.39
CA ILE A 45 -15.90 6.07 -28.19
C ILE A 45 -16.64 5.44 -29.38
N LYS A 46 -16.02 5.51 -30.56
CA LYS A 46 -16.58 4.88 -31.76
C LYS A 46 -16.61 3.36 -31.58
N LYS A 47 -17.71 2.71 -31.97
CA LYS A 47 -17.90 1.24 -31.86
C LYS A 47 -16.75 0.43 -32.49
N ILE A 48 -16.16 0.94 -33.58
CA ILE A 48 -15.02 0.32 -34.26
C ILE A 48 -13.75 0.24 -33.38
N HIS A 49 -13.60 1.13 -32.40
CA HIS A 49 -12.42 1.19 -31.52
C HIS A 49 -12.59 0.39 -30.22
N LEU A 50 -13.80 -0.07 -29.91
CA LEU A 50 -14.06 -0.85 -28.69
C LEU A 50 -13.22 -2.12 -28.62
N SER A 51 -13.06 -2.82 -29.74
CA SER A 51 -12.24 -4.04 -29.80
C SER A 51 -10.78 -3.77 -29.41
N LYS A 52 -10.25 -2.60 -29.81
CA LYS A 52 -8.91 -2.15 -29.46
C LYS A 52 -8.81 -1.79 -27.98
N PHE A 53 -9.84 -1.13 -27.42
CA PHE A 53 -9.91 -0.86 -25.99
C PHE A 53 -9.95 -2.13 -25.15
N ARG A 54 -10.78 -3.12 -25.50
CA ARG A 54 -10.81 -4.42 -24.80
C ARG A 54 -9.45 -5.10 -24.83
N ARG A 55 -8.82 -5.20 -26.01
CA ARG A 55 -7.47 -5.79 -26.14
C ARG A 55 -6.44 -5.06 -25.27
N LEU A 56 -6.49 -3.73 -25.26
CA LEU A 56 -5.61 -2.91 -24.42
C LEU A 56 -5.83 -3.16 -22.93
N VAL A 57 -7.08 -3.20 -22.48
CA VAL A 57 -7.44 -3.48 -21.08
C VAL A 57 -7.00 -4.90 -20.70
N ASP A 58 -7.25 -5.89 -21.56
CA ASP A 58 -6.85 -7.29 -21.33
C ASP A 58 -5.32 -7.42 -21.26
N ASP A 59 -4.58 -6.75 -22.15
CA ASP A 59 -3.12 -6.72 -22.13
C ASP A 59 -2.57 -6.08 -20.85
N LEU A 60 -3.20 -5.01 -20.38
CA LEU A 60 -2.81 -4.36 -19.13
C LEU A 60 -3.12 -5.26 -17.93
N LYS A 61 -4.32 -5.87 -17.89
CA LYS A 61 -4.69 -6.85 -16.86
C LYS A 61 -3.70 -7.99 -16.79
N ARG A 62 -3.33 -8.60 -17.92
CA ARG A 62 -2.32 -9.68 -17.95
C ARG A 62 -0.97 -9.23 -17.39
N LYS A 63 -0.51 -8.02 -17.73
CA LYS A 63 0.76 -7.48 -17.23
C LYS A 63 0.71 -7.14 -15.74
N CYS A 64 -0.43 -6.68 -15.24
CA CYS A 64 -0.64 -6.40 -13.83
C CYS A 64 -0.79 -7.69 -13.02
N LEU A 65 -1.55 -8.66 -13.53
CA LEU A 65 -1.74 -9.98 -12.93
C LEU A 65 -0.42 -10.73 -12.82
N PHE A 66 0.43 -10.72 -13.85
CA PHE A 66 1.73 -11.39 -13.77
C PHE A 66 2.64 -10.82 -12.67
N LYS A 67 2.58 -9.50 -12.42
CA LYS A 67 3.30 -8.89 -11.29
C LYS A 67 2.69 -9.22 -9.94
N TRP A 68 1.36 -9.24 -9.85
CA TRP A 68 0.65 -9.63 -8.64
C TRP A 68 0.87 -11.11 -8.33
N GLU A 69 0.69 -12.01 -9.28
CA GLU A 69 0.95 -13.44 -9.12
C GLU A 69 2.44 -13.72 -8.88
N SER A 70 3.38 -12.99 -9.46
CA SER A 70 4.79 -13.17 -9.09
C SER A 70 5.06 -12.82 -7.63
N GLN A 71 4.42 -11.77 -7.09
CA GLN A 71 4.55 -11.38 -5.68
C GLN A 71 3.70 -12.27 -4.75
N VAL A 72 2.53 -12.71 -5.21
CA VAL A 72 1.60 -13.56 -4.46
C VAL A 72 2.06 -15.00 -4.48
N ILE A 73 2.68 -15.51 -5.54
CA ILE A 73 3.33 -16.82 -5.54
C ILE A 73 4.52 -16.78 -4.60
N GLU A 74 5.30 -15.71 -4.55
CA GLU A 74 6.39 -15.56 -3.56
C GLU A 74 5.85 -15.44 -2.12
N MET A 75 4.69 -14.81 -1.91
CA MET A 75 4.01 -14.76 -0.60
C MET A 75 3.20 -16.02 -0.24
N ALA A 76 2.71 -16.77 -1.23
CA ALA A 76 1.84 -17.94 -1.05
C ALA A 76 2.57 -19.27 -1.23
N THR A 77 3.81 -19.28 -1.72
CA THR A 77 4.76 -20.39 -1.49
C THR A 77 5.29 -20.36 -0.06
N PHE A 78 5.17 -19.24 0.65
CA PHE A 78 5.16 -19.23 2.11
C PHE A 78 3.80 -19.73 2.61
N ILE A 79 3.53 -21.02 2.39
CA ILE A 79 2.59 -21.75 3.23
C ILE A 79 3.38 -22.06 4.50
N PRO A 80 3.09 -21.46 5.67
CA PRO A 80 3.57 -22.04 6.91
C PRO A 80 2.91 -23.42 6.99
N ILE A 81 3.72 -24.48 6.91
CA ILE A 81 3.29 -25.89 6.96
C ILE A 81 2.82 -26.23 8.38
N CYS A 82 1.83 -25.51 8.91
CA CYS A 82 1.36 -25.67 10.28
C CYS A 82 -0.12 -26.04 10.40
N GLN A 83 -0.89 -26.18 9.31
CA GLN A 83 -2.32 -26.47 9.43
C GLN A 83 -2.90 -27.54 8.49
N LEU A 84 -2.08 -28.49 8.02
CA LEU A 84 -2.61 -29.77 7.53
C LEU A 84 -2.13 -30.90 8.45
N GLN A 85 -2.86 -31.08 9.56
CA GLN A 85 -2.86 -32.36 10.25
C GLN A 85 -3.67 -33.35 9.42
N VAL A 86 -3.01 -34.11 8.54
CA VAL A 86 -3.40 -35.49 8.27
C VAL A 86 -2.11 -36.32 8.17
N GLU A 87 -1.85 -37.00 9.28
CA GLU A 87 -1.05 -38.23 9.43
C GLU A 87 0.49 -38.19 9.25
N ASN A 88 1.15 -38.36 10.41
CA ASN A 88 2.43 -39.05 10.61
C ASN A 88 3.63 -38.66 9.75
N ILE A 89 4.34 -37.57 10.09
CA ILE A 89 5.81 -37.55 10.03
C ILE A 89 6.34 -36.70 11.19
N ASN A 90 7.12 -37.33 12.09
CA ASN A 90 7.99 -36.66 13.06
C ASN A 90 9.12 -35.94 12.31
N THR A 91 8.83 -34.79 11.72
CA THR A 91 9.88 -33.91 11.20
C THR A 91 10.01 -32.75 12.18
N THR A 92 11.02 -32.83 13.05
CA THR A 92 11.58 -31.66 13.72
C THR A 92 11.91 -30.66 12.63
N CYS A 93 11.15 -29.56 12.57
CA CYS A 93 11.41 -28.48 11.65
C CYS A 93 12.63 -27.74 12.20
N ASP A 94 13.81 -28.09 11.69
CA ASP A 94 15.04 -27.34 11.97
C ASP A 94 14.81 -25.90 11.52
N MET A 95 14.71 -24.98 12.49
CA MET A 95 14.68 -23.56 12.19
C MET A 95 16.01 -23.20 11.55
N SER A 96 15.95 -22.51 10.41
CA SER A 96 17.17 -22.05 9.76
C SER A 96 17.88 -21.03 10.66
N ASP A 97 19.22 -21.07 10.71
CA ASP A 97 20.05 -20.12 11.49
C ASP A 97 19.75 -18.64 11.16
N GLU A 98 19.11 -18.38 10.02
CA GLU A 98 18.73 -17.05 9.56
C GLU A 98 17.43 -16.54 10.23
N ASP A 99 16.47 -17.43 10.48
CA ASP A 99 15.24 -17.10 11.22
C ASP A 99 15.53 -16.75 12.68
N GLU A 100 16.44 -17.49 13.34
CA GLU A 100 16.88 -17.16 14.70
C GLU A 100 17.57 -15.79 14.77
N ARG A 101 18.39 -15.46 13.77
CA ARG A 101 19.04 -14.13 13.68
C ARG A 101 18.02 -13.01 13.53
N LEU A 102 17.01 -13.20 12.68
CA LEU A 102 15.96 -12.21 12.48
C LEU A 102 15.12 -11.99 13.75
N ILE A 103 14.81 -13.06 14.50
CA ILE A 103 14.10 -12.97 15.78
C ILE A 103 14.90 -12.13 16.79
N VAL A 104 16.21 -12.38 16.91
CA VAL A 104 17.08 -11.61 17.81
C VAL A 104 17.14 -10.14 17.39
N GLN A 105 17.22 -9.85 16.10
CA GLN A 105 17.28 -8.47 15.61
C GLN A 105 15.95 -7.72 15.84
N ILE A 106 14.81 -8.39 15.65
CA ILE A 106 13.49 -7.83 15.95
C ILE A 106 13.37 -7.49 17.43
N GLU A 107 13.85 -8.35 18.32
CA GLU A 107 13.75 -8.13 19.76
C GLU A 107 14.63 -6.94 20.20
N GLN A 108 15.85 -6.83 19.68
CA GLN A 108 16.72 -5.66 19.91
C GLN A 108 16.07 -4.35 19.44
N LEU A 109 15.42 -4.35 18.27
CA LEU A 109 14.73 -3.16 17.76
C LEU A 109 13.53 -2.77 18.63
N LYS A 110 12.81 -3.74 19.20
CA LYS A 110 11.71 -3.47 20.14
C LYS A 110 12.23 -2.84 21.42
N GLU A 111 13.32 -3.36 22.00
CA GLU A 111 13.93 -2.80 23.21
C GLU A 111 14.41 -1.36 22.99
N GLN A 112 15.10 -1.10 21.87
CA GLN A 112 15.53 0.25 21.51
C GLN A 112 14.36 1.21 21.35
N LYS A 113 13.28 0.76 20.70
CA LYS A 113 12.05 1.55 20.55
C LYS A 113 11.45 1.91 21.91
N GLN A 114 11.30 0.93 22.80
CA GLN A 114 10.75 1.16 24.14
C GLN A 114 11.61 2.14 24.95
N PHE A 115 12.93 1.99 24.89
CA PHE A 115 13.85 2.89 25.57
C PHE A 115 13.73 4.34 25.07
N MET A 116 13.64 4.53 23.75
CA MET A 116 13.44 5.87 23.18
C MET A 116 12.09 6.47 23.59
N GLU A 117 11.01 5.70 23.55
CA GLU A 117 9.67 6.16 23.96
C GLU A 117 9.64 6.59 25.44
N GLU A 118 10.30 5.83 26.33
CA GLU A 118 10.39 6.17 27.74
C GLU A 118 11.22 7.44 27.97
N ARG A 119 12.35 7.58 27.25
CA ARG A 119 13.15 8.80 27.29
C ARG A 119 12.34 10.03 26.88
N PHE A 120 11.63 9.97 25.76
CA PHE A 120 10.79 11.08 25.31
C PHE A 120 9.68 11.41 26.31
N ARG A 121 9.05 10.40 26.90
CA ARG A 121 8.04 10.57 27.94
C ARG A 121 8.59 11.34 29.14
N ASN A 122 9.79 10.98 29.59
CA ASN A 122 10.46 11.63 30.73
C ASN A 122 10.83 13.08 30.39
N GLU A 123 11.33 13.36 29.18
CA GLU A 123 11.64 14.72 28.75
C GLU A 123 10.37 15.60 28.69
N ILE A 124 9.27 15.08 28.14
CA ILE A 124 7.99 15.79 28.12
C ILE A 124 7.50 16.10 29.54
N SER A 125 7.56 15.13 30.45
CA SER A 125 7.17 15.31 31.85
C SER A 125 8.02 16.38 32.56
N HIS A 126 9.32 16.41 32.27
CA HIS A 126 10.23 17.42 32.80
C HIS A 126 9.89 18.82 32.31
N PHE A 127 9.58 18.96 31.02
CA PHE A 127 9.17 20.25 30.46
C PHE A 127 7.82 20.72 31.00
N GLN A 128 6.85 19.81 31.20
CA GLN A 128 5.57 20.12 31.82
C GLN A 128 5.76 20.64 33.25
N THR A 129 6.56 19.96 34.07
CA THR A 129 6.83 20.39 35.45
C THR A 129 7.46 21.79 35.50
N LYS A 130 8.37 22.09 34.57
CA LYS A 130 8.98 23.42 34.47
C LYS A 130 7.98 24.50 34.05
N LEU A 131 7.06 24.16 33.14
CA LEU A 131 5.99 25.08 32.73
C LEU A 131 5.04 25.38 33.89
N ASP A 132 4.65 24.36 34.66
CA ASP A 132 3.77 24.52 35.82
C ASP A 132 4.42 25.42 36.89
N LEU A 133 5.69 25.19 37.21
CA LEU A 133 6.43 26.03 38.16
C LEU A 133 6.53 27.49 37.66
N ALA A 134 6.78 27.69 36.36
CA ALA A 134 6.83 29.04 35.79
C ALA A 134 5.46 29.74 35.86
N HIS A 135 4.36 29.01 35.62
CA HIS A 135 3.01 29.54 35.77
C HIS A 135 2.71 29.94 37.22
N ASP A 136 3.05 29.09 38.19
CA ASP A 136 2.86 29.38 39.62
C ASP A 136 3.62 30.64 40.06
N MET A 137 4.88 30.79 39.61
CA MET A 137 5.69 31.98 39.87
C MET A 137 5.07 33.26 39.29
N ILE A 138 4.50 33.17 38.09
CA ILE A 138 3.80 34.30 37.45
C ILE A 138 2.51 34.65 38.21
N GLU A 139 1.75 33.65 38.69
CA GLU A 139 0.56 33.90 39.49
C GLU A 139 0.88 34.54 40.84
N GLN A 140 1.96 34.11 41.49
CA GLN A 140 2.40 34.66 42.77
C GLN A 140 2.85 36.12 42.61
N ALA A 141 3.62 36.43 41.56
CA ALA A 141 4.05 37.80 41.25
C ALA A 141 2.91 38.75 40.85
N LYS A 142 1.73 38.23 40.49
CA LYS A 142 0.52 39.05 40.21
C LYS A 142 -0.30 39.37 41.46
N LYS A 143 -0.06 38.67 42.58
CA LYS A 143 -0.80 38.84 43.83
C LYS A 143 -0.10 39.82 44.80
N ASP A 144 1.19 40.06 44.61
CA ASP A 144 1.99 41.09 45.30
C ASP A 144 1.91 42.45 44.56
#